data_AF-A0A2T6IVL2-F1
#
_entry.id   AF-A0A2T6IVL2-F1
#
_cell.length_a   1.000
_cell.length_b   1.000
_cell.length_c   1.000
_cell.angle_alpha   90.00
_cell.angle_beta   90.00
_cell.angle_gamma   90.00
#
_symmetry.space_group_name_H-M   'P 1'
#
loop_
_entity.id
_entity.type
_entity.pdbx_description
1 polymer ?
#
loop_
_entity_poly.entity_id
_entity_poly.type
_entity_poly.pdbx_seq_one_letter_code
_entity_poly.pdbx_strand_id
1 'polypeptide(L)'
;MPGPASEPPPRSGSSARPAEDAGPSSSSSPPTKKQDYAAAGAARVEAIQSCVHEKALYDACWNHWYRYHFIRGQLQQNCNHFFEEYRACVLEEIERKSLGEIAAAPFSLTSWKENSKDA
;
A
#
# COMPACT_ATOMS: atom_id res chain seq x y z
N MET A 1 11.03 -41.78 -61.61
CA MET A 1 12.44 -42.06 -61.22
C MET A 1 12.86 -41.06 -60.14
N PRO A 2 13.66 -41.45 -59.14
CA PRO A 2 14.08 -40.57 -58.04
C PRO A 2 15.55 -40.07 -58.14
N GLY A 3 15.86 -38.95 -57.48
CA GLY A 3 17.23 -38.48 -57.13
C GLY A 3 18.05 -37.88 -58.28
N PRO A 4 19.20 -37.21 -58.01
CA PRO A 4 19.90 -36.97 -56.72
C PRO A 4 19.67 -35.53 -56.17
N ALA A 5 19.63 -35.25 -54.86
CA ALA A 5 20.57 -35.48 -53.74
C ALA A 5 21.73 -34.46 -53.65
N SER A 6 21.71 -33.63 -52.60
CA SER A 6 22.84 -32.91 -51.97
C SER A 6 22.42 -32.52 -50.55
N GLU A 7 23.29 -32.75 -49.56
CA GLU A 7 22.98 -32.68 -48.11
C GLU A 7 23.97 -31.71 -47.35
N PRO A 8 24.18 -31.74 -46.02
CA PRO A 8 24.23 -30.56 -45.12
C PRO A 8 25.71 -30.19 -44.74
N PRO A 9 26.13 -29.61 -43.56
CA PRO A 9 25.48 -29.07 -42.33
C PRO A 9 26.02 -27.62 -42.02
N PRO A 10 26.20 -27.06 -40.77
CA PRO A 10 25.87 -27.51 -39.41
C PRO A 10 25.30 -26.47 -38.38
N ARG A 11 24.65 -27.03 -37.34
CA ARG A 11 24.66 -26.68 -35.89
C ARG A 11 25.23 -25.32 -35.40
N SER A 12 24.44 -24.62 -34.58
CA SER A 12 24.75 -24.14 -33.20
C SER A 12 23.56 -23.34 -32.63
N GLY A 13 23.18 -23.43 -31.36
CA GLY A 13 23.59 -24.33 -30.29
C GLY A 13 22.73 -24.09 -29.04
N SER A 14 22.31 -25.16 -28.35
CA SER A 14 21.66 -25.03 -27.04
C SER A 14 22.74 -24.71 -25.99
N SER A 15 22.69 -23.52 -25.39
CA SER A 15 23.50 -23.19 -24.22
C SER A 15 22.62 -23.05 -22.99
N ALA A 16 23.00 -23.74 -21.92
CA ALA A 16 22.29 -23.74 -20.65
C ALA A 16 22.30 -22.35 -20.00
N ARG A 17 21.26 -22.05 -19.21
CA ARG A 17 21.31 -20.95 -18.24
C ARG A 17 22.18 -21.42 -17.06
N PRO A 18 23.21 -20.67 -16.64
CA PRO A 18 23.89 -20.96 -15.39
C PRO A 18 22.97 -20.67 -14.20
N ALA A 19 23.17 -21.42 -13.12
CA ALA A 19 22.67 -21.11 -11.79
C ALA A 19 23.80 -20.52 -10.94
N GLU A 20 23.44 -19.85 -9.85
CA GLU A 20 24.34 -19.32 -8.80
C GLU A 20 25.21 -18.13 -9.29
N ASP A 21 25.54 -17.12 -8.48
CA ASP A 21 25.52 -16.98 -7.02
C ASP A 21 25.14 -15.52 -6.60
N ALA A 22 25.13 -15.25 -5.29
CA ALA A 22 25.09 -13.94 -4.63
C ALA A 22 23.76 -13.18 -4.68
N GLY A 23 22.90 -13.48 -3.71
CA GLY A 23 21.80 -12.57 -3.33
C GLY A 23 22.31 -11.21 -2.87
N PRO A 24 21.47 -10.16 -2.88
CA PRO A 24 21.89 -8.84 -2.44
C PRO A 24 22.26 -8.87 -0.96
N SER A 25 23.54 -8.67 -0.67
CA SER A 25 24.00 -8.18 0.64
C SER A 25 23.54 -6.75 0.83
N SER A 26 22.22 -6.57 0.96
CA SER A 26 21.62 -5.38 1.51
C SER A 26 22.09 -5.27 2.95
N SER A 27 23.14 -4.48 3.16
CA SER A 27 23.59 -4.03 4.47
C SER A 27 22.57 -3.03 5.04
N SER A 28 21.37 -3.55 5.36
CA SER A 28 20.36 -2.83 6.09
C SER A 28 20.82 -2.63 7.53
N SER A 29 21.54 -1.53 7.74
CA SER A 29 21.69 -0.92 9.05
C SER A 29 20.33 -0.89 9.75
N PRO A 30 20.25 -1.21 11.06
CA PRO A 30 18.98 -1.33 11.75
C PRO A 30 18.19 -0.01 11.65
N PRO A 31 16.93 -0.03 11.18
CA PRO A 31 16.15 1.18 11.01
C PRO A 31 15.93 1.87 12.36
N THR A 32 16.18 3.17 12.42
CA THR A 32 15.97 4.02 13.58
C THR A 32 14.48 4.31 13.75
N LYS A 33 13.74 3.27 14.18
CA LYS A 33 12.28 3.10 14.22
C LYS A 33 11.41 4.35 14.50
N LYS A 34 11.92 5.38 15.19
CA LYS A 34 11.20 6.64 15.45
C LYS A 34 11.08 7.55 14.22
N GLN A 35 12.05 7.56 13.31
CA GLN A 35 12.03 8.45 12.14
C GLN A 35 11.00 7.99 11.09
N ASP A 36 10.90 6.67 10.91
CA ASP A 36 10.03 6.05 9.89
C ASP A 36 8.54 6.31 10.16
N TYR A 37 8.11 6.30 11.42
CA TYR A 37 6.71 6.60 11.79
C TYR A 37 6.32 8.06 11.58
N ALA A 38 7.26 9.01 11.75
CA ALA A 38 6.99 10.42 11.50
C ALA A 38 6.81 10.68 10.00
N ALA A 39 7.67 10.09 9.18
CA ALA A 39 7.51 10.08 7.72
C ALA A 39 6.17 9.41 7.30
N ALA A 40 5.82 8.27 7.88
CA ALA A 40 4.52 7.59 7.67
C ALA A 40 3.30 8.42 8.09
N GLY A 41 3.43 9.23 9.14
CA GLY A 41 2.42 10.19 9.56
C GLY A 41 2.23 11.27 8.50
N ALA A 42 3.30 11.97 8.13
CA ALA A 42 3.28 13.02 7.12
C ALA A 42 2.76 12.51 5.76
N ALA A 43 3.25 11.36 5.30
CA ALA A 43 2.82 10.65 4.10
C ALA A 43 1.30 10.44 4.04
N ARG A 44 0.70 9.93 5.12
CA ARG A 44 -0.76 9.73 5.20
C ARG A 44 -1.53 11.05 5.28
N VAL A 45 -1.01 12.04 6.01
CA VAL A 45 -1.63 13.38 6.07
C VAL A 45 -1.65 14.04 4.68
N GLU A 46 -0.56 13.92 3.92
CA GLU A 46 -0.46 14.47 2.56
C GLU A 46 -1.45 13.77 1.59
N ALA A 47 -1.54 12.44 1.64
CA ALA A 47 -2.53 11.69 0.85
C ALA A 47 -3.98 12.08 1.21
N ILE A 48 -4.29 12.29 2.48
CA ILE A 48 -5.62 12.76 2.93
C ILE A 48 -5.89 14.20 2.46
N GLN A 49 -4.85 15.05 2.38
CA GLN A 49 -4.98 16.42 1.86
C GLN A 49 -5.21 16.48 0.35
N SER A 50 -4.71 15.52 -0.44
CA SER A 50 -5.09 15.39 -1.86
C SER A 50 -6.59 15.10 -2.03
N CYS A 51 -7.19 14.34 -1.12
CA CYS A 51 -8.56 13.81 -1.22
C CYS A 51 -9.62 14.62 -0.45
N VAL A 52 -9.43 15.93 -0.33
CA VAL A 52 -10.31 16.81 0.48
C VAL A 52 -11.75 16.89 -0.04
N HIS A 53 -12.00 16.66 -1.33
CA HIS A 53 -13.33 16.74 -1.92
C HIS A 53 -14.20 15.55 -1.50
N GLU A 54 -13.69 14.34 -1.73
CA GLU A 54 -14.31 13.06 -1.38
C GLU A 54 -14.46 12.97 0.14
N LYS A 55 -13.44 13.43 0.88
CA LYS A 55 -13.49 13.53 2.34
C LYS A 55 -14.63 14.42 2.81
N ALA A 56 -14.87 15.58 2.18
CA ALA A 56 -15.94 16.49 2.58
C ALA A 56 -17.34 15.88 2.37
N LEU A 57 -17.54 15.11 1.29
CA LEU A 57 -18.78 14.37 1.04
C LEU A 57 -19.02 13.28 2.10
N TYR A 58 -17.98 12.49 2.39
CA TYR A 58 -18.03 11.47 3.44
C TYR A 58 -18.27 12.08 4.83
N ASP A 59 -17.51 13.09 5.22
CA ASP A 59 -17.64 13.80 6.50
C ASP A 59 -19.05 14.39 6.66
N ALA A 60 -19.63 14.98 5.61
CA ALA A 60 -20.98 15.55 5.68
C ALA A 60 -22.04 14.49 5.98
N CYS A 61 -21.98 13.34 5.28
CA CYS A 61 -22.87 12.21 5.54
C CYS A 61 -22.64 11.63 6.95
N TRP A 62 -21.39 11.36 7.31
CA TRP A 62 -21.02 10.75 8.58
C TRP A 62 -21.40 11.62 9.77
N ASN A 63 -21.15 12.93 9.72
CA ASN A 63 -21.53 13.86 10.79
C ASN A 63 -23.06 13.96 10.97
N HIS A 64 -23.83 13.89 9.89
CA HIS A 64 -25.29 13.81 9.97
C HIS A 64 -25.72 12.50 10.65
N TRP A 65 -25.25 11.36 10.14
CA TRP A 65 -25.56 10.05 10.70
C TRP A 65 -25.16 9.93 12.18
N TYR A 66 -23.97 10.37 12.54
CA TYR A 66 -23.45 10.33 13.91
C TYR A 66 -24.38 11.08 14.88
N ARG A 67 -24.77 12.31 14.53
CA ARG A 67 -25.57 13.20 15.40
C ARG A 67 -27.02 12.75 15.55
N TYR A 68 -27.63 12.19 14.50
CA TYR A 68 -29.07 11.88 14.48
C TYR A 68 -29.40 10.40 14.69
N HIS A 69 -28.47 9.49 14.39
CA HIS A 69 -28.69 8.03 14.41
C HIS A 69 -27.76 7.33 15.42
N PHE A 70 -26.44 7.46 15.29
CA PHE A 70 -25.47 6.70 16.11
C PHE A 70 -25.63 6.95 17.61
N ILE A 71 -25.67 8.22 18.04
CA ILE A 71 -25.85 8.61 19.45
C ILE A 71 -27.19 8.08 20.02
N ARG A 72 -28.17 7.76 19.16
CA ARG A 72 -29.48 7.20 19.52
C ARG A 72 -29.55 5.67 19.39
N GLY A 73 -28.42 5.00 19.20
CA GLY A 73 -28.33 3.54 19.05
C GLY A 73 -28.74 2.99 17.69
N GLN A 74 -28.96 3.84 16.68
CA GLN A 74 -29.28 3.40 15.32
C GLN A 74 -27.96 3.19 14.55
N LEU A 75 -27.50 1.93 14.50
CA LEU A 75 -26.17 1.57 14.01
C LEU A 75 -26.07 1.36 12.48
N GLN A 76 -27.19 1.32 11.76
CA GLN A 76 -27.18 1.21 10.30
C GLN A 76 -26.79 2.56 9.69
N GLN A 77 -25.74 2.58 8.86
CA GLN A 77 -25.25 3.78 8.17
C GLN A 77 -25.36 3.65 6.64
N ASN A 78 -25.63 4.77 5.97
CA ASN A 78 -25.80 4.81 4.51
C ASN A 78 -24.64 5.56 3.81
N CYS A 79 -23.57 5.92 4.53
CA CYS A 79 -22.45 6.70 3.99
C CYS A 79 -21.39 5.87 3.25
N ASN A 80 -21.65 4.58 3.02
CA ASN A 80 -20.67 3.63 2.50
C ASN A 80 -20.15 3.98 1.11
N HIS A 81 -20.99 4.56 0.24
CA HIS A 81 -20.58 5.00 -1.10
C HIS A 81 -19.50 6.10 -1.04
N PHE A 82 -19.75 7.18 -0.29
CA PHE A 82 -18.79 8.25 -0.09
C PHE A 82 -17.52 7.77 0.63
N PHE A 83 -17.64 6.78 1.52
CA PHE A 83 -16.49 6.17 2.19
C PHE A 83 -15.58 5.44 1.20
N GLU A 84 -16.13 4.61 0.30
CA GLU A 84 -15.31 3.89 -0.68
C GLU A 84 -14.66 4.84 -1.70
N GLU A 85 -15.33 5.93 -2.11
CA GLU A 85 -14.72 6.96 -2.98
C GLU A 85 -13.54 7.67 -2.29
N TYR A 86 -13.73 8.16 -1.06
CA TYR A 86 -12.66 8.76 -0.27
C TYR A 86 -11.51 7.77 -0.01
N ARG A 87 -11.84 6.51 0.31
CA ARG A 87 -10.87 5.44 0.54
C ARG A 87 -10.06 5.13 -0.73
N ALA A 88 -10.71 5.06 -1.89
CA ALA A 88 -10.04 4.83 -3.17
C ALA A 88 -9.01 5.93 -3.44
N CYS A 89 -9.43 7.20 -3.37
CA CYS A 89 -8.52 8.35 -3.54
C CYS A 89 -7.30 8.27 -2.61
N VAL A 90 -7.51 8.03 -1.31
CA VAL A 90 -6.40 7.98 -0.34
C VAL A 90 -5.43 6.83 -0.62
N LEU A 91 -5.93 5.67 -1.06
CA LEU A 91 -5.09 4.54 -1.43
C LEU A 91 -4.29 4.81 -2.72
N GLU A 92 -4.93 5.40 -3.74
CA GLU A 92 -4.26 5.79 -4.98
C GLU A 92 -3.16 6.84 -4.75
N GLU A 93 -3.38 7.82 -3.87
CA GLU A 93 -2.38 8.82 -3.50
C GLU A 93 -1.19 8.19 -2.75
N ILE A 94 -1.45 7.23 -1.86
CA ILE A 94 -0.40 6.48 -1.15
C ILE A 94 0.44 5.64 -2.13
N GLU A 95 -0.21 4.96 -3.08
CA GLU A 95 0.48 4.13 -4.09
C GLU A 95 1.29 5.01 -5.06
N ARG A 96 0.69 6.06 -5.62
CA ARG A 96 1.32 6.96 -6.59
C ARG A 96 2.58 7.63 -6.06
N LYS A 97 2.62 7.95 -4.77
CA LYS A 97 3.77 8.59 -4.11
C LYS A 97 4.80 7.58 -3.59
N SER A 98 4.67 6.29 -3.93
CA SER A 98 5.47 5.17 -3.40
C SER A 98 5.44 5.06 -1.86
N LEU A 99 4.43 5.65 -1.22
CA LEU A 99 4.29 5.68 0.23
C LEU A 99 3.77 4.35 0.77
N GLY A 100 3.37 3.40 -0.07
CA GLY A 100 2.77 2.10 0.31
C GLY A 100 3.46 1.42 1.49
N GLU A 101 4.76 1.14 1.42
CA GLU A 101 5.48 0.43 2.50
C GLU A 101 5.58 1.24 3.80
N ILE A 102 5.67 2.57 3.69
CA ILE A 102 5.82 3.49 4.83
C ILE A 102 4.44 3.80 5.48
N ALA A 103 3.41 3.99 4.67
CA ALA A 103 2.04 4.35 5.08
C ALA A 103 1.18 3.13 5.45
N ALA A 104 1.42 1.95 4.86
CA ALA A 104 0.81 0.69 5.28
C ALA A 104 1.51 0.06 6.49
N ALA A 105 2.63 0.65 6.96
CA ALA A 105 3.26 0.26 8.21
C ALA A 105 2.20 0.21 9.33
N PRO A 106 1.99 -0.96 9.96
CA PRO A 106 0.84 -1.19 10.82
C PRO A 106 0.87 -0.21 11.99
N PHE A 107 -0.27 0.43 12.24
CA PHE A 107 -0.51 1.18 13.47
C PHE A 107 -0.41 0.20 14.64
N SER A 108 0.78 0.12 15.24
CA SER A 108 1.07 -0.92 16.22
C SER A 108 0.36 -0.60 17.54
N LEU A 109 -0.77 -1.27 17.79
CA LEU A 109 -1.50 -1.18 19.06
C LEU A 109 -0.62 -1.51 20.28
N THR A 110 0.48 -2.25 20.11
CA THR A 110 1.46 -2.48 21.17
C THR A 110 2.18 -1.20 21.60
N SER A 111 2.41 -0.25 20.68
CA SER A 111 3.06 1.04 20.98
C SER A 111 2.19 1.94 21.86
N TRP A 112 0.86 1.83 21.76
CA TRP A 112 -0.06 2.54 22.63
C TRP A 112 -0.09 1.93 24.03
N LYS A 113 -0.02 0.60 24.12
CA LYS A 113 -0.01 -0.13 25.39
C LYS A 113 1.24 0.12 26.23
N GLU A 114 2.38 0.44 25.59
CA GLU A 114 3.60 0.87 26.28
C GLU A 114 3.44 2.29 26.86
N ASN A 115 3.05 3.27 26.03
CA ASN A 115 2.94 4.68 26.44
C ASN A 115 1.84 4.94 27.49
N SER A 116 0.85 4.06 27.64
CA SER A 116 -0.17 4.17 28.69
C SER A 116 0.25 3.61 30.05
N LYS A 117 1.50 3.13 30.22
CA LYS A 117 1.99 2.56 31.49
C LYS A 117 2.79 3.54 32.35
N ASP A 118 3.23 4.65 31.77
CA ASP A 118 4.03 5.70 32.42
C ASP A 118 3.25 7.03 32.59
N ALA A 119 1.91 6.96 32.67
CA ALA A 119 0.98 8.10 32.81
C ALA A 119 0.07 7.94 34.04
#